data_AF-A0A1W9Q5N2-F1
#
_entry.id   AF-A0A1W9Q5N2-F1
#
_cell.length_a   1.000
_cell.length_b   1.000
_cell.length_c   1.000
_cell.angle_alpha   90.00
_cell.angle_beta   90.00
_cell.angle_gamma   90.00
#
_symmetry.space_group_name_H-M   'P 1'
#
loop_
_entity.id
_entity.type
_entity.pdbx_description
1 polymer ?
#
loop_
_entity_poly.entity_id
_entity_poly.type
_entity_poly.pdbx_seq_one_letter_code
_entity_poly.pdbx_strand_id
1 'polypeptide(L)'
;MNESEAIMAFTESEKVKTGIIWASQALELLGGLTQPERPGAEKTIRMKMDMMIQEVRLARRVTGDPAWDEIEPILDQATVMMRSGVAPESVVHLTRALSRVTSIGHRSMSFLKEKGLL
;
A
#
# COMPACT_ATOMS: atom_id res chain seq x y z
N MET A 1 7.33 9.11 -18.50
CA MET A 1 6.13 8.27 -18.52
C MET A 1 5.65 8.16 -19.96
N ASN A 2 5.77 6.98 -20.55
CA ASN A 2 5.09 6.61 -21.80
C ASN A 2 3.73 5.96 -21.49
N GLU A 3 2.95 5.64 -22.52
CA GLU A 3 1.59 5.05 -22.36
C GLU A 3 1.60 3.72 -21.62
N SER A 4 2.55 2.84 -21.91
CA SER A 4 2.68 1.55 -21.21
C SER A 4 3.04 1.74 -19.74
N GLU A 5 4.00 2.62 -19.43
CA GLU A 5 4.35 2.99 -18.05
C GLU A 5 3.14 3.60 -17.31
N ALA A 6 2.34 4.41 -17.99
CA ALA A 6 1.14 5.03 -17.42
C ALA A 6 0.05 4.00 -17.11
N ILE A 7 -0.20 3.07 -18.02
CA ILE A 7 -1.14 1.94 -17.82
C ILE A 7 -0.69 1.12 -16.61
N MET A 8 0.59 0.70 -16.58
CA MET A 8 1.13 -0.08 -15.47
C MET A 8 1.05 0.69 -14.16
N ALA A 9 1.44 1.97 -14.14
CA ALA A 9 1.39 2.78 -12.93
C ALA A 9 -0.04 2.99 -12.42
N PHE A 10 -1.01 3.18 -13.30
CA PHE A 10 -2.42 3.23 -12.93
C PHE A 10 -2.88 1.91 -12.33
N THR A 11 -2.68 0.79 -13.02
CA THR A 11 -3.10 -0.55 -12.55
C THR A 11 -2.46 -0.92 -11.22
N GLU A 12 -1.15 -0.74 -11.08
CA GLU A 12 -0.44 -1.05 -9.84
C GLU A 12 -0.85 -0.11 -8.70
N SER A 13 -1.15 1.16 -8.99
CA SER A 13 -1.64 2.09 -7.97
C SER A 13 -3.01 1.67 -7.42
N GLU A 14 -3.94 1.19 -8.26
CA GLU A 14 -5.25 0.72 -7.80
C GLU A 14 -5.12 -0.55 -6.96
N LYS A 15 -4.22 -1.46 -7.36
CA LYS A 15 -3.93 -2.70 -6.64
C LYS A 15 -3.34 -2.44 -5.25
N VAL A 16 -2.29 -1.61 -5.18
CA VAL A 16 -1.64 -1.26 -3.91
C VAL A 16 -2.60 -0.47 -3.01
N LYS A 17 -3.34 0.50 -3.55
CA LYS A 17 -4.36 1.27 -2.81
C LYS A 17 -5.38 0.37 -2.14
N THR A 18 -5.92 -0.60 -2.89
CA THR A 18 -6.87 -1.58 -2.35
C THR A 18 -6.26 -2.38 -1.20
N GLY A 19 -5.02 -2.84 -1.36
CA GLY A 19 -4.27 -3.53 -0.31
C GLY A 19 -4.10 -2.68 0.95
N ILE A 20 -3.75 -1.40 0.81
CA ILE A 20 -3.57 -0.48 1.94
C ILE A 20 -4.89 -0.26 2.70
N ILE A 21 -6.00 -0.08 2.00
CA ILE A 21 -7.33 0.09 2.62
C ILE A 21 -7.70 -1.14 3.43
N TRP A 22 -7.53 -2.34 2.88
CA TRP A 22 -7.83 -3.59 3.60
C TRP A 22 -6.93 -3.79 4.83
N ALA A 23 -5.63 -3.48 4.72
CA ALA A 23 -4.72 -3.56 5.85
C ALA A 23 -5.10 -2.57 6.97
N SER A 24 -5.52 -1.36 6.60
CA SER A 24 -5.95 -0.33 7.55
C SER A 24 -7.18 -0.78 8.33
N GLN A 25 -8.20 -1.28 7.62
CA GLN A 25 -9.42 -1.82 8.25
C GLN A 25 -9.13 -3.05 9.13
N ALA A 26 -8.23 -3.93 8.70
CA ALA A 26 -7.85 -5.09 9.50
C ALA A 26 -7.12 -4.70 10.80
N LEU A 27 -6.29 -3.65 10.77
CA LEU A 27 -5.63 -3.11 11.95
C LEU A 27 -6.60 -2.43 12.93
N GLU A 28 -7.61 -1.74 12.43
CA GLU A 28 -8.68 -1.18 13.28
C GLU A 28 -9.42 -2.28 14.02
N LEU A 29 -9.76 -3.39 13.33
CA LEU A 29 -10.39 -4.56 13.95
C LEU A 29 -9.48 -5.21 14.99
N LEU A 30 -8.17 -5.27 14.74
CA LEU A 30 -7.19 -5.85 15.65
C LEU A 30 -7.22 -5.17 17.04
N GLY A 31 -7.49 -3.87 17.09
CA GLY A 31 -7.61 -3.11 18.34
C GLY A 31 -8.68 -3.66 19.30
N GLY A 32 -9.76 -4.23 18.76
CA GLY A 32 -10.86 -4.81 19.53
C GLY A 32 -10.72 -6.29 19.88
N LEU A 33 -9.72 -7.00 19.34
CA LEU A 33 -9.55 -8.43 19.58
C LEU A 33 -8.91 -8.72 20.94
N THR A 34 -9.50 -9.68 21.64
CA THR A 34 -8.99 -10.23 22.90
C THR A 34 -8.18 -11.51 22.65
N GLN A 35 -7.50 -12.02 23.67
CA GLN A 35 -6.87 -13.34 23.61
C GLN A 35 -7.96 -14.43 23.63
N PRO A 36 -7.86 -15.52 22.84
CA PRO A 36 -6.68 -16.02 22.12
C PRO A 36 -6.60 -15.67 20.62
N GLU A 37 -7.54 -14.89 20.09
CA GLU A 37 -7.67 -14.65 18.63
C GLU A 37 -6.60 -13.70 18.08
N ARG A 38 -6.21 -12.73 18.92
CA ARG A 38 -5.31 -11.62 18.56
C ARG A 38 -4.00 -12.05 17.90
N PRO A 39 -3.21 -13.02 18.41
CA PRO A 39 -1.92 -13.38 17.80
C PRO A 39 -2.05 -13.94 16.37
N GLY A 40 -3.12 -14.69 16.10
CA GLY A 40 -3.42 -15.23 14.77
C GLY A 40 -3.81 -14.13 13.77
N ALA A 41 -4.63 -13.18 14.21
CA ALA A 41 -4.99 -12.00 13.43
C ALA A 41 -3.73 -11.17 13.11
N GLU A 42 -2.89 -10.86 14.10
CA GLU A 42 -1.64 -10.12 13.90
C GLU A 42 -0.72 -10.78 12.88
N LYS A 43 -0.54 -12.11 12.97
CA LYS A 43 0.28 -12.86 12.01
C LYS A 43 -0.25 -12.73 10.59
N THR A 44 -1.58 -12.79 10.43
CA THR A 44 -2.24 -12.68 9.12
C THR A 44 -2.09 -11.28 8.53
N ILE A 45 -2.27 -10.23 9.35
CA ILE A 45 -2.11 -8.84 8.89
C ILE A 45 -0.65 -8.58 8.51
N ARG A 46 0.33 -9.06 9.30
CA ARG A 46 1.76 -8.95 8.95
C ARG A 46 2.10 -9.61 7.62
N MET A 47 1.60 -10.83 7.38
CA MET A 47 1.77 -11.50 6.09
C MET A 47 1.20 -10.67 4.93
N LYS A 48 0.02 -10.05 5.11
CA LYS A 48 -0.57 -9.18 4.08
C LYS A 48 0.25 -7.91 3.83
N MET A 49 0.84 -7.33 4.87
CA MET A 49 1.76 -6.20 4.75
C MET A 49 3.02 -6.58 3.97
N ASP A 50 3.62 -7.74 4.26
CA ASP A 50 4.79 -8.24 3.52
C ASP A 50 4.47 -8.44 2.03
N MET A 51 3.29 -9.00 1.71
CA MET A 51 2.82 -9.14 0.32
C MET A 51 2.65 -7.78 -0.37
N MET A 52 2.15 -6.76 0.34
CA MET A 52 1.97 -5.41 -0.19
C MET A 52 3.30 -4.72 -0.47
N ILE A 53 4.30 -4.90 0.39
CA ILE A 53 5.66 -4.39 0.16
C ILE A 53 6.26 -5.03 -1.09
N GLN A 54 6.05 -6.33 -1.30
CA GLN A 54 6.46 -7.01 -2.54
C GLN A 54 5.77 -6.41 -3.78
N GLU A 55 4.50 -6.04 -3.65
CA GLU A 55 3.74 -5.39 -4.71
C GLU A 55 4.28 -3.99 -5.05
N VAL A 56 4.57 -3.16 -4.04
CA VAL A 56 5.20 -1.84 -4.23
C VAL A 56 6.54 -1.96 -4.95
N ARG A 57 7.36 -2.96 -4.58
CA ARG A 57 8.63 -3.25 -5.26
C ARG A 57 8.43 -3.69 -6.71
N LEU A 58 7.38 -4.46 -7.00
CA LEU A 58 7.02 -4.85 -8.36
C LEU A 58 6.58 -3.63 -9.16
N ALA A 59 5.68 -2.82 -8.61
CA ALA A 59 5.20 -1.58 -9.21
C ALA A 59 6.35 -0.64 -9.56
N ARG A 60 7.32 -0.46 -8.67
CA ARG A 60 8.55 0.30 -8.97
C ARG A 60 9.28 -0.26 -10.19
N ARG A 61 9.50 -1.58 -10.23
CA ARG A 61 10.26 -2.23 -11.32
C ARG A 61 9.55 -2.13 -12.68
N VAL A 62 8.24 -2.32 -12.72
CA VAL A 62 7.48 -2.35 -13.99
C VAL A 62 7.13 -0.96 -14.52
N THR A 63 7.10 0.05 -13.65
CA THR A 63 6.79 1.43 -14.04
C THR A 63 8.04 2.30 -14.24
N GLY A 64 9.15 1.96 -13.59
CA GLY A 64 10.36 2.80 -13.55
C GLY A 64 10.14 4.15 -12.86
N ASP A 65 9.04 4.33 -12.13
CA ASP A 65 8.66 5.63 -11.56
C ASP A 65 9.28 5.82 -10.15
N PRO A 66 10.12 6.85 -9.94
CA PRO A 66 10.74 7.10 -8.64
C PRO A 66 9.75 7.43 -7.52
N ALA A 67 8.51 7.81 -7.84
CA ALA A 67 7.49 8.08 -6.82
C ALA A 67 7.19 6.85 -5.93
N TRP A 68 7.49 5.64 -6.42
CA TRP A 68 7.36 4.41 -5.64
C TRP A 68 8.41 4.26 -4.53
N ASP A 69 9.57 4.92 -4.65
CA ASP A 69 10.65 4.82 -3.66
C ASP A 69 10.27 5.41 -2.30
N GLU A 70 9.30 6.32 -2.26
CA GLU A 70 8.81 6.91 -1.01
C GLU A 70 7.84 6.00 -0.25
N ILE A 71 7.24 5.00 -0.91
CA ILE A 71 6.15 4.20 -0.32
C ILE A 71 6.70 3.05 0.53
N GLU A 72 7.71 2.34 0.03
CA GLU A 72 8.28 1.18 0.73
C GLU A 72 8.77 1.51 2.16
N PRO A 73 9.55 2.60 2.39
CA PRO A 73 9.98 2.95 3.74
C PRO A 73 8.83 3.25 4.71
N ILE A 74 7.71 3.78 4.20
CA ILE A 74 6.51 4.06 5.01
C ILE A 74 5.86 2.74 5.45
N LEU A 75 5.74 1.76 4.56
CA LEU A 75 5.17 0.44 4.86
C LEU A 75 6.10 -0.39 5.75
N ASP A 76 7.42 -0.27 5.59
CA ASP A 76 8.39 -0.90 6.47
C ASP A 76 8.26 -0.37 7.91
N GLN A 77 8.08 0.95 8.07
CA GLN A 77 7.85 1.54 9.39
C GLN A 77 6.57 1.00 10.04
N ALA A 78 5.48 0.86 9.29
CA ALA A 78 4.25 0.24 9.79
C ALA A 78 4.50 -1.21 10.26
N THR A 79 5.26 -1.99 9.49
CA THR A 79 5.62 -3.37 9.83
C THR A 79 6.45 -3.45 11.11
N VAL A 80 7.39 -2.51 11.34
CA VAL A 80 8.17 -2.42 12.57
C VAL A 80 7.28 -2.13 13.78
N MET A 81 6.34 -1.20 13.65
CA MET A 81 5.37 -0.89 14.71
C MET A 81 4.50 -2.11 15.07
N MET A 82 4.04 -2.85 14.06
CA MET A 82 3.28 -4.08 14.27
C MET A 82 4.08 -5.17 14.99
N ARG A 83 5.39 -5.26 14.75
CA ARG A 83 6.28 -6.20 15.46
C ARG A 83 6.57 -5.75 16.89
N SER A 84 6.43 -4.46 17.17
CA SER A 84 6.71 -3.84 18.48
C SER A 84 5.49 -3.81 19.40
N GLY A 85 4.35 -4.40 19.00
CA GLY A 85 3.13 -4.46 19.79
C GLY A 85 2.22 -3.22 19.68
N VAL A 86 2.59 -2.24 18.85
CA VAL A 86 1.84 -1.00 18.58
C VAL A 86 1.25 -1.01 17.17
N ALA A 87 0.58 -2.12 16.84
CA ALA A 87 0.00 -2.34 15.51
C ALA A 87 -1.13 -1.33 15.17
N PRO A 88 -2.10 -1.04 16.06
CA PRO A 88 -3.16 -0.07 15.75
C PRO A 88 -2.64 1.34 15.44
N GLU A 89 -1.54 1.77 16.06
CA GLU A 89 -0.90 3.07 15.85
C GLU A 89 -0.25 3.17 14.45
N SER A 90 0.00 2.04 13.78
CA SER A 90 0.61 2.03 12.45
C SER A 90 -0.31 2.53 11.32
N VAL A 91 -1.61 2.69 11.59
CA VAL A 91 -2.61 3.16 10.59
C VAL A 91 -2.21 4.51 9.97
N VAL A 92 -1.58 5.41 10.73
CA VAL A 92 -1.10 6.71 10.19
C VAL A 92 -0.09 6.54 9.05
N HIS A 93 0.75 5.52 9.12
CA HIS A 93 1.70 5.20 8.05
C HIS A 93 0.98 4.65 6.82
N LEU A 94 -0.03 3.81 7.02
CA LEU A 94 -0.88 3.33 5.93
C LEU A 94 -1.63 4.47 5.24
N THR A 95 -2.19 5.43 5.99
CA THR A 95 -2.81 6.62 5.42
C THR A 95 -1.83 7.43 4.57
N ARG A 96 -0.59 7.61 5.04
CA ARG A 96 0.45 8.33 4.29
C ARG A 96 0.82 7.58 3.00
N ALA A 97 0.99 6.26 3.06
CA ALA A 97 1.25 5.42 1.89
C ALA A 97 0.08 5.48 0.90
N LEU A 98 -1.17 5.45 1.38
CA LEU A 98 -2.38 5.57 0.57
C LEU A 98 -2.40 6.90 -0.20
N SER A 99 -2.07 8.02 0.45
CA SER A 99 -1.99 9.31 -0.22
C SER A 99 -0.96 9.30 -1.35
N ARG A 100 0.24 8.74 -1.12
CA ARG A 100 1.28 8.64 -2.15
C ARG A 100 0.87 7.80 -3.34
N VAL A 101 0.32 6.62 -3.09
CA VAL A 101 -0.18 5.71 -4.14
C VAL A 101 -1.31 6.37 -4.94
N THR A 102 -2.20 7.09 -4.26
CA THR A 102 -3.30 7.82 -4.91
C THR A 102 -2.77 8.93 -5.81
N SER A 103 -1.72 9.65 -5.42
CA SER A 103 -1.09 10.65 -6.28
C SER A 103 -0.46 10.05 -7.53
N ILE A 104 0.17 8.86 -7.43
CA ILE A 104 0.68 8.13 -8.59
C ILE A 104 -0.47 7.77 -9.53
N GLY A 105 -1.51 7.13 -9.01
CA GLY A 105 -2.68 6.73 -9.79
C GLY A 105 -3.39 7.89 -10.46
N HIS A 106 -3.58 9.01 -9.75
CA HIS A 106 -4.18 10.21 -10.33
C HIS A 106 -3.35 10.76 -11.48
N ARG A 107 -2.03 10.88 -11.32
CA ARG A 107 -1.15 11.39 -12.39
C ARG A 107 -1.19 10.49 -13.63
N SER A 108 -1.15 9.16 -13.44
CA SER A 108 -1.26 8.20 -14.53
C SER A 108 -2.63 8.25 -15.20
N MET A 109 -3.72 8.33 -14.42
CA MET A 109 -5.09 8.46 -14.92
C MET A 109 -5.27 9.73 -15.76
N SER A 110 -4.77 10.88 -15.28
CA SER A 110 -4.82 12.14 -16.02
C SER A 110 -4.11 12.04 -17.36
N PHE A 111 -2.89 11.47 -17.37
CA PHE A 111 -2.14 11.26 -18.61
C PHE A 111 -2.89 10.34 -19.59
N LEU A 112 -3.46 9.24 -19.11
CA LEU A 112 -4.21 8.30 -19.97
C LEU A 112 -5.48 8.94 -20.55
N LYS A 113 -6.19 9.75 -19.78
CA LYS A 113 -7.35 10.52 -20.25
C LYS A 113 -6.98 11.52 -21.35
N GLU A 114 -5.89 12.26 -21.17
CA GLU A 114 -5.38 13.20 -22.18
C GLU A 114 -5.00 12.49 -23.49
N LYS A 115 -4.60 11.20 -23.41
CA LYS A 115 -4.28 10.35 -24.57
C LYS A 115 -5.48 9.61 -25.15
N GLY A 116 -6.67 9.72 -24.56
CA GLY A 116 -7.86 8.97 -24.98
C GLY A 116 -7.76 7.46 -24.73
N LEU A 117 -6.94 7.04 -23.77
CA LEU A 117 -6.71 5.64 -23.40
C LEU A 117 -7.51 5.20 -22.17
N LEU A 118 -8.25 6.13 -21.55
CA LEU A 118 -9.14 5.93 -20.41
C LEU A 118 -10.24 7.00 -20.42
#